data_AF-F7NZR6-F1
#
_entry.id   AF-F7NZR6-F1
#
_cell.length_a   1.000
_cell.length_b   1.000
_cell.length_c   1.000
_cell.angle_alpha   90.00
_cell.angle_beta   90.00
_cell.angle_gamma   90.00
#
_symmetry.space_group_name_H-M   'P 1'
#
loop_
_entity.id
_entity.type
_entity.pdbx_description
1 polymer ?
#
loop_
_entity_poly.entity_id
_entity_poly.type
_entity_poly.pdbx_seq_one_letter_code
_entity_poly.pdbx_strand_id
1 'polypeptide(L)'
;MQSIPLELQLSAALNTDEFDGLLIDQQYDYKSIFISKILPDESNPRFFPCVIISDLHAHQLVTRKLSKAQLVALYDAKDKVAIGKSCLVNCFTQNTQEWKKANRSIESILDLARNVAVSEIIQVPTIYPEHNGTYRVLTGHRRFFAMVYANGINGAAYFKVYNEKPILPKTKQFQENASREDLPQYGKLQAFQDAMMEVETLSTSRIRLGKKQLTVRETASMLGVSMGAYDNYNVLVRYPAVMDAYSNGNTLPFLKMKNIVLTTEANYKKKKGLALLSNVHKRAINAEIKLLLQGDKLAKNTGVKPYKIGAIKSPQVLKQLLTANVTELDTGVDWESLDWESASDVNQALSLVLSYLESKAE
;
A
#
# COMPACT_ATOMS: atom_id res chain seq x y z
N MET A 1 -26.13 -3.53 -11.80
CA MET A 1 -26.76 -4.75 -11.24
C MET A 1 -26.34 -4.85 -9.80
N GLN A 2 -27.29 -4.84 -8.87
CA GLN A 2 -26.97 -5.02 -7.44
C GLN A 2 -26.43 -6.43 -7.25
N SER A 3 -25.18 -6.54 -6.80
CA SER A 3 -24.59 -7.82 -6.43
C SER A 3 -25.42 -8.44 -5.33
N ILE A 4 -25.88 -9.68 -5.53
CA ILE A 4 -26.54 -10.45 -4.47
C ILE A 4 -25.61 -10.46 -3.24
N PRO A 5 -26.10 -10.11 -2.03
CA PRO A 5 -25.27 -10.10 -0.83
C PRO A 5 -24.60 -11.45 -0.62
N LEU A 6 -23.33 -11.44 -0.19
CA LEU A 6 -22.55 -12.66 0.06
C LEU A 6 -23.30 -13.64 0.96
N GLU A 7 -24.00 -13.14 1.99
CA GLU A 7 -24.83 -13.96 2.89
C GLU A 7 -25.88 -14.79 2.15
N LEU A 8 -26.53 -14.22 1.13
CA LEU A 8 -27.57 -14.92 0.36
C LEU A 8 -26.95 -15.95 -0.59
N GLN A 9 -25.81 -15.62 -1.21
CA GLN A 9 -25.06 -16.56 -2.04
C GLN A 9 -24.58 -17.77 -1.23
N LEU A 10 -24.04 -17.52 -0.04
CA LEU A 10 -23.58 -18.56 0.88
C LEU A 10 -24.74 -19.41 1.40
N SER A 11 -25.88 -18.80 1.72
CA SER A 11 -27.06 -19.55 2.18
C SER A 11 -27.59 -20.48 1.09
N ALA A 12 -27.63 -20.03 -0.16
CA ALA A 12 -28.03 -20.86 -1.29
C ALA A 12 -27.03 -22.00 -1.54
N ALA A 13 -25.73 -21.70 -1.53
CA ALA A 13 -24.68 -22.67 -1.77
C ALA A 13 -24.58 -23.71 -0.65
N LEU A 14 -24.75 -23.32 0.62
CA LEU A 14 -24.72 -24.20 1.78
C LEU A 14 -25.85 -25.24 1.82
N ASN A 15 -26.93 -25.03 1.06
CA ASN A 15 -28.03 -25.98 0.92
C ASN A 15 -27.77 -27.07 -0.13
N THR A 16 -26.64 -26.99 -0.84
CA THR A 16 -26.18 -28.04 -1.77
C THR A 16 -25.27 -29.03 -1.04
N ASP A 17 -25.42 -30.32 -1.32
CA ASP A 17 -24.63 -31.39 -0.67
C ASP A 17 -23.13 -31.34 -1.06
N GLU A 18 -22.78 -30.61 -2.12
CA GLU A 18 -21.42 -30.49 -2.65
C GLU A 18 -20.63 -29.29 -2.10
N PHE A 19 -21.23 -28.48 -1.22
CA PHE A 19 -20.65 -27.22 -0.76
C PHE A 19 -19.26 -27.35 -0.12
N ASP A 20 -19.05 -28.36 0.72
CA ASP A 20 -17.76 -28.55 1.39
C ASP A 20 -16.67 -28.94 0.36
N GLY A 21 -17.04 -29.57 -0.77
CA GLY A 21 -16.15 -29.82 -1.92
C GLY A 21 -15.81 -28.54 -2.69
N LEU A 22 -16.82 -27.67 -2.95
CA LEU A 22 -16.67 -26.39 -3.66
C LEU A 22 -15.78 -25.37 -2.92
N LEU A 23 -15.61 -25.53 -1.61
CA LEU A 23 -14.69 -24.72 -0.81
C LEU A 23 -13.23 -25.17 -0.97
N ILE A 24 -13.02 -26.47 -1.09
CA ILE A 24 -11.70 -27.10 -1.09
C ILE A 24 -11.11 -27.08 -2.49
N ASP A 25 -11.88 -27.54 -3.48
CA ASP A 25 -11.40 -27.71 -4.84
C ASP A 25 -12.26 -26.90 -5.81
N GLN A 26 -11.61 -25.98 -6.52
CA GLN A 26 -12.25 -25.18 -7.57
C GLN A 26 -11.54 -25.48 -8.86
N GLN A 27 -12.28 -26.09 -9.78
CA GLN A 27 -11.75 -26.47 -11.09
C GLN A 27 -11.33 -25.22 -11.88
N TYR A 28 -10.17 -25.31 -12.50
CA TYR A 28 -9.62 -24.27 -13.35
C TYR A 28 -8.87 -24.89 -14.54
N ASP A 29 -8.81 -24.13 -15.62
CA ASP A 29 -8.05 -24.46 -16.82
C ASP A 29 -7.06 -23.33 -17.14
N TYR A 30 -6.02 -23.64 -17.90
CA TYR A 30 -5.19 -22.61 -18.54
C TYR A 30 -5.72 -22.32 -19.93
N LYS A 31 -6.14 -21.08 -20.20
CA LYS A 31 -6.73 -20.66 -21.49
C LYS A 31 -6.07 -19.41 -22.03
N SER A 32 -5.90 -19.34 -23.34
CA SER A 32 -5.50 -18.12 -24.04
C SER A 32 -6.73 -17.27 -24.32
N ILE A 33 -6.76 -16.05 -23.78
CA ILE A 33 -7.90 -15.14 -23.87
C ILE A 33 -7.43 -13.77 -24.34
N PHE A 34 -8.24 -13.12 -25.18
CA PHE A 34 -8.01 -11.74 -25.58
C PHE A 34 -8.09 -10.82 -24.37
N ILE A 35 -7.07 -9.97 -24.20
CA ILE A 35 -6.94 -9.03 -23.08
C ILE A 35 -8.15 -8.10 -23.03
N SER A 36 -8.74 -7.77 -24.18
CA SER A 36 -9.97 -6.96 -24.30
C SER A 36 -11.21 -7.55 -23.61
N LYS A 37 -11.21 -8.86 -23.32
CA LYS A 37 -12.29 -9.54 -22.58
C LYS A 37 -12.09 -9.53 -21.06
N ILE A 38 -10.95 -9.01 -20.58
CA ILE A 38 -10.56 -9.07 -19.17
C ILE A 38 -10.80 -7.72 -18.50
N LEU A 39 -11.51 -7.74 -17.38
CA LEU A 39 -11.79 -6.58 -16.55
C LEU A 39 -10.99 -6.67 -15.24
N PRO A 40 -10.33 -5.60 -14.79
CA PRO A 40 -9.71 -5.59 -13.47
C PRO A 40 -10.78 -5.56 -12.35
N ASP A 41 -10.46 -6.16 -11.20
CA ASP A 41 -11.28 -6.01 -9.99
C ASP A 41 -10.92 -4.73 -9.24
N GLU A 42 -11.79 -3.72 -9.33
CA GLU A 42 -11.63 -2.42 -8.66
C GLU A 42 -11.73 -2.51 -7.13
N SER A 43 -12.35 -3.57 -6.60
CA SER A 43 -12.44 -3.81 -5.15
C SER A 43 -11.15 -4.38 -4.56
N ASN A 44 -10.14 -4.65 -5.39
CA ASN A 44 -8.87 -5.16 -4.91
C ASN A 44 -8.09 -4.04 -4.18
N PRO A 45 -7.59 -4.26 -2.96
CA PRO A 45 -6.84 -3.24 -2.21
C PRO A 45 -5.58 -2.70 -2.91
N ARG A 46 -5.10 -3.39 -3.95
CA ARG A 46 -3.92 -3.00 -4.76
C ARG A 46 -4.28 -2.40 -6.10
N PHE A 47 -5.57 -2.37 -6.43
CA PHE A 47 -6.03 -1.69 -7.63
C PHE A 47 -5.79 -0.19 -7.48
N PHE A 48 -5.29 0.43 -8.53
CA PHE A 48 -5.29 1.89 -8.67
C PHE A 48 -6.25 2.25 -9.79
N PRO A 49 -6.97 3.38 -9.68
CA PRO A 49 -7.86 3.84 -10.74
C PRO A 49 -7.12 3.88 -12.07
N CYS A 50 -7.62 3.14 -13.07
CA CYS A 50 -6.99 3.05 -14.37
C CYS A 50 -8.02 3.01 -15.49
N VAL A 51 -7.60 3.43 -16.68
CA VAL A 51 -8.35 3.28 -17.92
C VAL A 51 -7.47 2.59 -18.95
N ILE A 52 -8.02 1.58 -19.61
CA ILE A 52 -7.33 0.88 -20.69
C ILE A 52 -7.60 1.62 -21.99
N ILE A 53 -6.54 1.99 -22.71
CA ILE A 53 -6.63 2.74 -23.97
C ILE A 53 -6.40 1.82 -25.18
N SER A 54 -6.91 2.22 -26.34
CA SER A 54 -6.75 1.44 -27.57
C SER A 54 -5.29 1.41 -28.02
N ASP A 55 -4.89 0.36 -28.73
CA ASP A 55 -3.53 0.23 -29.25
C ASP A 55 -3.18 1.37 -30.23
N LEU A 56 -4.18 1.88 -30.97
CA LEU A 56 -4.03 3.05 -31.84
C LEU A 56 -3.67 4.31 -31.04
N HIS A 57 -4.44 4.63 -29.99
CA HIS A 57 -4.19 5.82 -29.19
C HIS A 57 -2.90 5.69 -28.37
N ALA A 58 -2.57 4.48 -27.90
CA ALA A 58 -1.27 4.21 -27.27
C ALA A 58 -0.11 4.49 -28.24
N HIS A 59 -0.19 3.99 -29.48
CA HIS A 59 0.80 4.27 -30.51
C HIS A 59 0.90 5.76 -30.85
N GLN A 60 -0.23 6.46 -30.98
CA GLN A 60 -0.23 7.91 -31.24
C GLN A 60 0.39 8.70 -30.09
N LEU A 61 0.20 8.29 -28.84
CA LEU A 61 0.81 8.94 -27.68
C LEU A 61 2.34 8.72 -27.66
N VAL A 62 2.79 7.48 -27.87
CA VAL A 62 4.22 7.13 -27.94
C VAL A 62 4.93 7.87 -29.08
N THR A 63 4.26 8.00 -30.24
CA THR A 63 4.78 8.74 -31.41
C THR A 63 4.53 10.25 -31.35
N ARG A 64 4.04 10.77 -30.22
CA ARG A 64 3.75 12.20 -29.98
C ARG A 64 2.73 12.83 -30.95
N LYS A 65 1.89 12.01 -31.59
CA LYS A 65 0.74 12.44 -32.42
C LYS A 65 -0.52 12.73 -31.59
N LEU A 66 -0.55 12.24 -30.35
CA LEU A 66 -1.58 12.54 -29.36
C LEU A 66 -0.88 13.12 -28.12
N SER A 67 -1.42 14.19 -27.54
CA SER A 67 -0.92 14.75 -26.29
C SER A 67 -1.60 14.12 -25.07
N LYS A 68 -0.95 14.23 -23.90
CA LYS A 68 -1.54 13.79 -22.63
C LYS A 68 -2.90 14.46 -22.35
N ALA A 69 -3.03 15.76 -22.63
CA ALA A 69 -4.28 16.49 -22.41
C ALA A 69 -5.42 15.95 -23.27
N GLN A 70 -5.15 15.67 -24.56
CA GLN A 70 -6.12 15.05 -25.45
C GLN A 70 -6.49 13.63 -25.01
N LEU A 71 -5.51 12.82 -24.57
CA LEU A 71 -5.77 11.49 -24.04
C LEU A 71 -6.70 11.54 -22.81
N VAL A 72 -6.43 12.46 -21.88
CA VAL A 72 -7.25 12.64 -20.68
C VAL A 72 -8.69 13.00 -21.04
N ALA A 73 -8.89 13.88 -22.03
CA ALA A 73 -10.22 14.24 -22.51
C ALA A 73 -10.94 13.07 -23.21
N LEU A 74 -10.24 12.31 -24.06
CA LEU A 74 -10.82 11.19 -24.81
C LEU A 74 -11.31 10.03 -23.93
N TYR A 75 -10.62 9.78 -22.82
CA TYR A 75 -10.85 8.61 -21.95
C TYR A 75 -11.41 8.95 -20.57
N ASP A 76 -11.72 10.23 -20.32
CA ASP A 76 -12.01 10.73 -18.96
C ASP A 76 -10.96 10.23 -17.95
N ALA A 77 -9.67 10.36 -18.31
CA ALA A 77 -8.59 9.74 -17.56
C ALA A 77 -8.12 10.56 -16.34
N LYS A 78 -8.86 11.61 -15.96
CA LYS A 78 -8.49 12.47 -14.82
C LYS A 78 -8.48 11.62 -13.55
N ASP A 79 -7.43 11.78 -12.73
CA ASP A 79 -7.23 11.04 -11.48
C ASP A 79 -7.23 9.51 -11.68
N LYS A 80 -6.74 9.07 -12.83
CA LYS A 80 -6.54 7.67 -13.22
C LYS A 80 -5.15 7.48 -13.83
N VAL A 81 -4.78 6.23 -14.09
CA VAL A 81 -3.64 5.86 -14.94
C VAL A 81 -4.15 5.34 -16.27
N ALA A 82 -3.72 5.93 -17.37
CA ALA A 82 -4.00 5.41 -18.71
C ALA A 82 -2.99 4.31 -19.07
N ILE A 83 -3.48 3.13 -19.45
CA ILE A 83 -2.67 1.93 -19.72
C ILE A 83 -2.95 1.42 -21.12
N GLY A 84 -1.92 1.26 -21.94
CA GLY A 84 -2.01 0.68 -23.27
C GLY A 84 -0.68 0.12 -23.73
N LYS A 85 -0.62 -0.36 -24.98
CA LYS A 85 0.60 -0.95 -25.53
C LYS A 85 1.77 0.01 -25.47
N SER A 86 2.84 -0.39 -24.78
CA SER A 86 4.07 0.39 -24.55
C SER A 86 3.81 1.77 -23.92
N CYS A 87 2.70 1.92 -23.18
CA CYS A 87 2.23 3.20 -22.69
C CYS A 87 1.60 3.08 -21.30
N LEU A 88 2.20 3.75 -20.30
CA LEU A 88 1.63 3.97 -18.98
C LEU A 88 1.71 5.46 -18.63
N VAL A 89 0.57 6.12 -18.47
CA VAL A 89 0.53 7.56 -18.19
C VAL A 89 -0.24 7.82 -16.90
N ASN A 90 0.47 8.37 -15.93
CA ASN A 90 -0.12 8.85 -14.68
C ASN A 90 -0.86 10.18 -14.93
N CYS A 91 -2.18 10.17 -14.81
CA CYS A 91 -3.05 11.33 -15.03
C CYS A 91 -3.58 11.95 -13.73
N PHE A 92 -3.03 11.56 -12.57
CA PHE A 92 -3.24 12.28 -11.32
C PHE A 92 -2.54 13.64 -11.34
N THR A 93 -3.04 14.56 -10.51
CA THR A 93 -2.37 15.83 -10.25
C THR A 93 -0.97 15.59 -9.69
N GLN A 94 0.05 16.27 -10.25
CA GLN A 94 1.44 16.04 -9.84
C GLN A 94 1.65 16.29 -8.34
N ASN A 95 2.57 15.53 -7.75
CA ASN A 95 2.99 15.63 -6.35
C ASN A 95 1.93 15.30 -5.28
N THR A 96 0.70 14.92 -5.65
CA THR A 96 -0.28 14.38 -4.68
C THR A 96 0.16 13.01 -4.14
N GLN A 97 -0.45 12.57 -3.03
CA GLN A 97 -0.13 11.25 -2.46
C GLN A 97 -0.51 10.12 -3.43
N GLU A 98 -1.63 10.28 -4.13
CA GLU A 98 -2.16 9.38 -5.14
C GLU A 98 -1.20 9.30 -6.32
N TRP A 99 -0.67 10.43 -6.79
CA TRP A 99 0.32 10.46 -7.87
C TRP A 99 1.60 9.70 -7.49
N LYS A 100 2.11 9.90 -6.26
CA LYS A 100 3.29 9.19 -5.76
C LYS A 100 3.03 7.68 -5.62
N LYS A 101 1.85 7.29 -5.11
CA LYS A 101 1.43 5.88 -5.00
C LYS A 101 1.32 5.24 -6.39
N ALA A 102 0.69 5.92 -7.34
CA ALA A 102 0.52 5.45 -8.71
C ALA A 102 1.86 5.26 -9.43
N ASN A 103 2.82 6.17 -9.27
CA ASN A 103 4.16 6.03 -9.88
C ASN A 103 4.91 4.80 -9.37
N ARG A 104 4.89 4.54 -8.05
CA ARG A 104 5.49 3.32 -7.49
C ARG A 104 4.87 2.07 -8.09
N SER A 105 3.55 2.06 -8.27
CA SER A 105 2.85 0.95 -8.93
C SER A 105 3.24 0.82 -10.40
N ILE A 106 3.36 1.93 -11.14
CA ILE A 106 3.77 1.97 -12.55
C ILE A 106 5.17 1.40 -12.73
N GLU A 107 6.16 1.85 -11.94
CA GLU A 107 7.53 1.31 -11.95
C GLU A 107 7.52 -0.21 -11.78
N SER A 108 6.77 -0.67 -10.77
CA SER A 108 6.61 -2.08 -10.44
C SER A 108 5.90 -2.91 -11.53
N ILE A 109 5.08 -2.27 -12.38
CA ILE A 109 4.43 -2.89 -13.54
C ILE A 109 5.39 -2.92 -14.74
N LEU A 110 6.15 -1.84 -14.96
CA LEU A 110 7.16 -1.78 -16.01
C LEU A 110 8.26 -2.82 -15.83
N ASP A 111 8.69 -3.06 -14.58
CA ASP A 111 9.63 -4.15 -14.26
C ASP A 111 9.07 -5.51 -14.67
N LEU A 112 7.81 -5.79 -14.33
CA LEU A 112 7.14 -7.02 -14.74
C LEU A 112 6.98 -7.11 -16.25
N ALA A 113 6.63 -6.01 -16.92
CA ALA A 113 6.42 -5.97 -18.36
C ALA A 113 7.71 -6.23 -19.14
N ARG A 114 8.86 -5.75 -18.64
CA ARG A 114 10.18 -6.11 -19.18
C ARG A 114 10.42 -7.62 -19.11
N ASN A 115 10.05 -8.27 -18.00
CA ASN A 115 10.16 -9.72 -17.88
C ASN A 115 9.21 -10.44 -18.83
N VAL A 116 7.95 -9.98 -18.95
CA VAL A 116 6.94 -10.54 -19.87
C VAL A 116 7.40 -10.47 -21.33
N ALA A 117 8.11 -9.41 -21.71
CA ALA A 117 8.57 -9.21 -23.09
C ALA A 117 9.72 -10.15 -23.49
N VAL A 118 10.51 -10.63 -22.52
CA VAL A 118 11.73 -11.44 -22.75
C VAL A 118 11.52 -12.91 -22.42
N SER A 119 10.61 -13.22 -21.50
CA SER A 119 10.36 -14.55 -20.96
C SER A 119 8.87 -14.81 -20.84
N GLU A 120 8.45 -16.05 -21.06
CA GLU A 120 7.09 -16.47 -20.76
C GLU A 120 6.74 -16.18 -19.30
N ILE A 121 5.53 -15.70 -19.07
CA ILE A 121 5.06 -15.40 -17.72
C ILE A 121 4.94 -16.71 -16.94
N ILE A 122 5.88 -16.94 -16.03
CA ILE A 122 5.93 -18.13 -15.17
C ILE A 122 4.62 -18.30 -14.37
N GLN A 123 4.03 -17.18 -13.91
CA GLN A 123 2.78 -17.20 -13.15
C GLN A 123 1.73 -16.30 -13.82
N VAL A 124 0.83 -16.90 -14.61
CA VAL A 124 -0.25 -16.16 -15.28
C VAL A 124 -1.28 -15.59 -14.29
N PRO A 125 -1.96 -14.46 -14.59
CA PRO A 125 -3.04 -13.95 -13.75
C PRO A 125 -4.20 -14.96 -13.66
N THR A 126 -4.86 -14.96 -12.51
CA THR A 126 -6.04 -15.81 -12.27
C THR A 126 -7.29 -14.99 -12.52
N ILE A 127 -8.22 -15.52 -13.32
CA ILE A 127 -9.48 -14.87 -13.70
C ILE A 127 -10.66 -15.82 -13.49
N TYR A 128 -11.87 -15.27 -13.47
CA TYR A 128 -13.11 -16.04 -13.50
C TYR A 128 -14.11 -15.43 -14.50
N PRO A 129 -15.02 -16.22 -15.07
CA PRO A 129 -15.99 -15.72 -16.05
C PRO A 129 -17.03 -14.81 -15.39
N GLU A 130 -17.41 -13.75 -16.10
CA GLU A 130 -18.58 -12.92 -15.82
C GLU A 130 -19.63 -13.09 -16.91
N HIS A 131 -20.73 -12.35 -16.79
CA HIS A 131 -21.74 -12.30 -17.83
C HIS A 131 -21.17 -11.78 -19.16
N ASN A 132 -21.78 -12.21 -20.27
CA ASN A 132 -21.45 -11.76 -21.64
C ASN A 132 -20.06 -12.18 -22.16
N GLY A 133 -19.49 -13.29 -21.65
CA GLY A 133 -18.22 -13.83 -22.14
C GLY A 133 -17.01 -12.94 -21.83
N THR A 134 -17.15 -12.06 -20.85
CA THR A 134 -16.06 -11.31 -20.23
C THR A 134 -15.54 -12.05 -19.00
N TYR A 135 -14.36 -11.66 -18.51
CA TYR A 135 -13.76 -12.25 -17.33
C TYR A 135 -13.29 -11.15 -16.39
N ARG A 136 -13.23 -11.45 -15.09
CA ARG A 136 -12.64 -10.54 -14.10
C ARG A 136 -11.36 -11.11 -13.51
N VAL A 137 -10.37 -10.24 -13.31
CA VAL A 137 -9.13 -10.58 -12.61
C VAL A 137 -9.43 -10.85 -11.14
N LEU A 138 -9.16 -12.08 -10.71
CA LEU A 138 -9.16 -12.45 -9.30
C LEU A 138 -7.82 -12.06 -8.66
N THR A 139 -6.71 -12.52 -9.24
CA THR A 139 -5.36 -12.24 -8.74
C THR A 139 -4.41 -11.91 -9.89
N GLY A 140 -3.31 -11.22 -9.55
CA GLY A 140 -2.27 -10.89 -10.52
C GLY A 140 -2.54 -9.62 -11.33
N HIS A 141 -3.27 -8.64 -10.78
CA HIS A 141 -3.55 -7.34 -11.44
C HIS A 141 -2.31 -6.67 -12.02
N ARG A 142 -1.18 -6.65 -11.29
CA ARG A 142 0.08 -6.09 -11.80
C ARG A 142 0.59 -6.82 -13.04
N ARG A 143 0.44 -8.15 -13.08
CA ARG A 143 0.83 -8.99 -14.23
C ARG A 143 -0.14 -8.77 -15.40
N PHE A 144 -1.43 -8.62 -15.12
CA PHE A 144 -2.42 -8.22 -16.12
C PHE A 144 -2.08 -6.87 -16.76
N PHE A 145 -1.78 -5.83 -15.98
CA PHE A 145 -1.38 -4.54 -16.53
C PHE A 145 -0.05 -4.61 -17.29
N ALA A 146 0.88 -5.44 -16.85
CA ALA A 146 2.13 -5.71 -17.58
C ALA A 146 1.86 -6.37 -18.95
N MET A 147 0.89 -7.29 -19.03
CA MET A 147 0.44 -7.88 -20.31
C MET A 147 -0.22 -6.84 -21.21
N VAL A 148 -1.07 -5.95 -20.69
CA VAL A 148 -1.67 -4.84 -21.47
C VAL A 148 -0.56 -3.96 -22.05
N TYR A 149 0.46 -3.63 -21.24
CA TYR A 149 1.61 -2.86 -21.70
C TYR A 149 2.43 -3.58 -22.77
N ALA A 150 2.73 -4.87 -22.58
CA ALA A 150 3.59 -5.62 -23.50
C ALA A 150 2.87 -5.97 -24.82
N ASN A 151 1.65 -6.51 -24.72
CA ASN A 151 0.95 -7.12 -25.85
C ASN A 151 -0.08 -6.19 -26.49
N GLY A 152 -0.58 -5.18 -25.75
CA GLY A 152 -1.71 -4.34 -26.15
C GLY A 152 -3.06 -4.97 -25.83
N ILE A 153 -4.13 -4.17 -25.95
CA ILE A 153 -5.49 -4.59 -25.57
C ILE A 153 -6.08 -5.63 -26.53
N ASN A 154 -5.64 -5.62 -27.79
CA ASN A 154 -6.06 -6.60 -28.79
C ASN A 154 -5.20 -7.88 -28.77
N GLY A 155 -4.19 -7.94 -27.91
CA GLY A 155 -3.36 -9.13 -27.73
C GLY A 155 -4.12 -10.26 -27.04
N ALA A 156 -3.64 -11.49 -27.23
CA ALA A 156 -4.03 -12.65 -26.43
C ALA A 156 -2.93 -12.98 -25.40
N ALA A 157 -3.33 -13.51 -24.26
CA ALA A 157 -2.41 -13.98 -23.22
C ALA A 157 -3.00 -15.21 -22.51
N TYR A 158 -2.12 -16.00 -21.89
CA TYR A 158 -2.54 -17.14 -21.07
C TYR A 158 -2.99 -16.67 -19.68
N PHE A 159 -4.07 -17.28 -19.20
CA PHE A 159 -4.65 -17.05 -17.87
C PHE A 159 -4.98 -18.38 -17.21
N LYS A 160 -4.92 -18.40 -15.86
CA LYS A 160 -5.57 -19.44 -15.07
C LYS A 160 -7.04 -19.04 -14.94
N VAL A 161 -7.95 -19.85 -15.46
CA VAL A 161 -9.37 -19.52 -15.59
C VAL A 161 -10.15 -20.48 -14.72
N TYR A 162 -10.74 -19.97 -13.64
CA TYR A 162 -11.74 -20.73 -12.91
C TYR A 162 -12.96 -20.99 -13.79
N ASN A 163 -13.56 -22.17 -13.64
CA ASN A 163 -14.77 -22.53 -14.39
C ASN A 163 -15.96 -21.64 -14.04
N GLU A 164 -15.98 -21.13 -12.82
CA GLU A 164 -16.99 -20.21 -12.30
C GLU A 164 -16.38 -19.22 -11.31
N LYS A 165 -17.15 -18.20 -10.92
CA LYS A 165 -16.71 -17.26 -9.88
C LYS A 165 -16.54 -18.00 -8.55
N PRO A 166 -15.37 -17.90 -7.88
CA PRO A 166 -15.20 -18.45 -6.55
C PRO A 166 -16.24 -17.90 -5.56
N ILE A 167 -16.80 -18.79 -4.74
CA ILE A 167 -17.76 -18.43 -3.68
C ILE A 167 -17.13 -17.48 -2.64
N LEU A 168 -15.87 -17.73 -2.27
CA LEU A 168 -15.08 -16.93 -1.34
C LEU A 168 -13.90 -16.26 -2.07
N PRO A 169 -14.16 -15.23 -2.89
CA PRO A 169 -13.14 -14.65 -3.75
C PRO A 169 -11.99 -14.01 -2.97
N LYS A 170 -12.24 -13.29 -1.86
CA LYS A 170 -11.16 -12.69 -1.06
C LYS A 170 -10.31 -13.76 -0.37
N THR A 171 -10.92 -14.86 0.05
CA THR A 171 -10.22 -16.03 0.59
C THR A 171 -9.27 -16.63 -0.45
N LYS A 172 -9.73 -16.85 -1.68
CA LYS A 172 -8.86 -17.33 -2.77
C LYS A 172 -7.77 -16.31 -3.14
N GLN A 173 -8.10 -15.01 -3.17
CA GLN A 173 -7.11 -13.95 -3.36
C GLN A 173 -6.02 -13.98 -2.29
N PHE A 174 -6.39 -14.23 -1.03
CA PHE A 174 -5.44 -14.34 0.07
C PHE A 174 -4.57 -15.59 -0.08
N GLN A 175 -5.17 -16.77 -0.31
CA GLN A 175 -4.44 -18.04 -0.51
C GLN A 175 -3.35 -17.93 -1.59
N GLU A 176 -3.68 -17.39 -2.76
CA GLU A 176 -2.73 -17.27 -3.87
C GLU A 176 -1.61 -16.25 -3.62
N ASN A 177 -1.80 -15.31 -2.68
CA ASN A 177 -0.81 -14.29 -2.34
C ASN A 177 -0.12 -14.52 -0.99
N ALA A 178 -0.57 -15.47 -0.17
CA ALA A 178 -0.11 -15.64 1.21
C ALA A 178 1.37 -16.02 1.31
N SER A 179 1.89 -16.77 0.33
CA SER A 179 3.29 -17.19 0.25
C SER A 179 4.23 -16.14 -0.34
N ARG A 180 3.70 -15.00 -0.82
CA ARG A 180 4.52 -13.99 -1.49
C ARG A 180 5.31 -13.14 -0.50
N GLU A 181 6.63 -13.21 -0.61
CA GLU A 181 7.54 -12.38 0.20
C GLU A 181 7.49 -10.90 -0.19
N ASP A 182 7.30 -10.61 -1.49
CA ASP A 182 7.28 -9.26 -2.07
C ASP A 182 6.02 -8.44 -1.73
N LEU A 183 5.09 -9.04 -0.96
CA LEU A 183 3.83 -8.41 -0.60
C LEU A 183 4.04 -7.36 0.52
N PRO A 184 3.69 -6.07 0.34
CA PRO A 184 3.79 -5.07 1.41
C PRO A 184 2.99 -5.45 2.65
N GLN A 185 3.52 -5.14 3.84
CA GLN A 185 2.95 -5.52 5.13
C GLN A 185 1.50 -5.08 5.32
N TYR A 186 1.18 -3.81 5.06
CA TYR A 186 -0.20 -3.30 5.09
C TYR A 186 -1.12 -4.14 4.20
N GLY A 187 -0.69 -4.40 2.96
CA GLY A 187 -1.46 -5.19 2.00
C GLY A 187 -1.63 -6.65 2.38
N LYS A 188 -0.67 -7.26 3.11
CA LYS A 188 -0.82 -8.60 3.69
C LYS A 188 -1.91 -8.63 4.75
N LEU A 189 -1.91 -7.65 5.66
CA LEU A 189 -2.89 -7.57 6.75
C LEU A 189 -4.29 -7.23 6.24
N GLN A 190 -4.43 -6.32 5.26
CA GLN A 190 -5.73 -5.99 4.67
C GLN A 190 -6.33 -7.21 3.96
N ALA A 191 -5.53 -7.92 3.15
CA ALA A 191 -6.00 -9.14 2.48
C ALA A 191 -6.42 -10.23 3.47
N PHE A 192 -5.72 -10.34 4.61
CA PHE A 192 -6.13 -11.23 5.70
C PHE A 192 -7.46 -10.81 6.32
N GLN A 193 -7.69 -9.52 6.61
CA GLN A 193 -8.97 -9.03 7.15
C GLN A 193 -10.13 -9.29 6.20
N ASP A 194 -9.94 -9.00 4.91
CA ASP A 194 -10.98 -9.21 3.88
C ASP A 194 -11.34 -10.70 3.77
N ALA A 195 -10.34 -11.58 3.77
CA ALA A 195 -10.55 -13.02 3.74
C ALA A 195 -11.19 -13.55 5.04
N MET A 196 -10.76 -13.06 6.21
CA MET A 196 -11.37 -13.42 7.49
C MET A 196 -12.84 -13.05 7.55
N MET A 197 -13.21 -11.86 7.06
CA MET A 197 -14.60 -11.42 7.02
C MET A 197 -15.47 -12.36 6.17
N GLU A 198 -14.98 -12.83 5.03
CA GLU A 198 -15.66 -13.84 4.21
C GLU A 198 -15.87 -15.16 4.98
N VAL A 199 -14.82 -15.65 5.65
CA VAL A 199 -14.88 -16.91 6.41
C VAL A 199 -15.78 -16.80 7.64
N GLU A 200 -15.78 -15.65 8.33
CA GLU A 200 -16.70 -15.36 9.44
C GLU A 200 -18.15 -15.28 8.97
N THR A 201 -18.39 -14.67 7.80
CA THR A 201 -19.72 -14.64 7.17
C THR A 201 -20.19 -16.06 6.86
N LEU A 202 -19.32 -16.88 6.27
CA LEU A 202 -19.60 -18.30 6.06
C LEU A 202 -19.92 -19.04 7.36
N SER A 203 -19.09 -18.87 8.38
CA SER A 203 -19.30 -19.52 9.68
C SER A 203 -20.64 -19.10 10.30
N THR A 204 -21.04 -17.84 10.16
CA THR A 204 -22.33 -17.34 10.64
C THR A 204 -23.49 -17.94 9.86
N SER A 205 -23.39 -18.01 8.52
CA SER A 205 -24.41 -18.65 7.67
C SER A 205 -24.58 -20.13 7.97
N ARG A 206 -23.49 -20.86 8.27
CA ARG A 206 -23.54 -22.26 8.73
C ARG A 206 -24.38 -22.41 9.99
N ILE A 207 -24.14 -21.58 11.00
CA ILE A 207 -24.91 -21.59 12.26
C ILE A 207 -26.39 -21.33 12.00
N ARG A 208 -26.73 -20.34 11.16
CA ARG A 208 -28.13 -20.01 10.82
C ARG A 208 -28.87 -21.18 10.18
N LEU A 209 -28.16 -22.05 9.45
CA LEU A 209 -28.70 -23.25 8.82
C LEU A 209 -28.59 -24.51 9.71
N GLY A 210 -28.29 -24.36 11.01
CA GLY A 210 -28.17 -25.47 11.95
C GLY A 210 -26.89 -26.30 11.83
N LYS A 211 -25.92 -25.86 11.00
CA LYS A 211 -24.60 -26.50 10.86
C LYS A 211 -23.64 -26.00 11.94
N LYS A 212 -22.59 -26.78 12.22
CA LYS A 212 -21.55 -26.41 13.20
C LYS A 212 -20.76 -25.17 12.77
N GLN A 213 -20.40 -24.36 13.76
CA GLN A 213 -19.45 -23.24 13.59
C GLN A 213 -18.08 -23.76 13.14
N LEU A 214 -17.39 -22.97 12.31
CA LEU A 214 -16.01 -23.29 11.93
C LEU A 214 -15.09 -23.18 13.14
N THR A 215 -14.25 -24.19 13.33
CA THR A 215 -13.18 -24.18 14.32
C THR A 215 -12.03 -23.28 13.85
N VAL A 216 -11.15 -22.92 14.79
CA VAL A 216 -9.93 -22.16 14.48
C VAL A 216 -9.06 -22.90 13.45
N ARG A 217 -8.96 -24.24 13.57
CA ARG A 217 -8.17 -25.06 12.66
C ARG A 217 -8.75 -25.08 11.25
N GLU A 218 -10.07 -25.22 11.13
CA GLU A 218 -10.77 -25.17 9.83
C GLU A 218 -10.62 -23.80 9.18
N THR A 219 -10.73 -22.73 9.99
CA THR A 219 -10.54 -21.34 9.52
C THR A 219 -9.13 -21.13 8.97
N ALA A 220 -8.09 -21.53 9.71
CA ALA A 220 -6.70 -21.42 9.26
C ALA A 220 -6.43 -22.25 7.99
N SER A 221 -6.99 -23.46 7.92
CA SER A 221 -6.91 -24.33 6.75
C SER A 221 -7.59 -23.69 5.53
N MET A 222 -8.76 -23.09 5.72
CA MET A 222 -9.52 -22.41 4.67
C MET A 222 -8.80 -21.15 4.18
N LEU A 223 -7.98 -20.49 5.00
CA LEU A 223 -7.13 -19.38 4.58
C LEU A 223 -5.83 -19.83 3.90
N GLY A 224 -5.53 -21.13 3.92
CA GLY A 224 -4.31 -21.69 3.33
C GLY A 224 -3.03 -21.30 4.08
N VAL A 225 -3.11 -21.08 5.39
CA VAL A 225 -1.95 -20.66 6.22
C VAL A 225 -1.74 -21.60 7.40
N SER A 226 -0.50 -21.66 7.90
CA SER A 226 -0.18 -22.43 9.10
C SER A 226 -0.85 -21.81 10.34
N MET A 227 -1.07 -22.62 11.39
CA MET A 227 -1.62 -22.14 12.67
C MET A 227 -0.79 -21.00 13.28
N GLY A 228 0.53 -21.04 13.15
CA GLY A 228 1.41 -19.97 13.63
C GLY A 228 1.27 -18.68 12.83
N ALA A 229 1.14 -18.78 11.50
CA ALA A 229 0.88 -17.62 10.65
C ALA A 229 -0.51 -17.02 10.94
N TYR A 230 -1.53 -17.87 11.11
CA TYR A 230 -2.87 -17.47 11.49
C TYR A 230 -2.88 -16.71 12.82
N ASP A 231 -2.20 -17.21 13.87
CA ASP A 231 -2.09 -16.52 15.16
C ASP A 231 -1.39 -15.16 15.00
N ASN A 232 -0.29 -15.10 14.24
CA ASN A 232 0.41 -13.85 13.97
C ASN A 232 -0.50 -12.79 13.33
N TYR A 233 -1.20 -13.17 12.25
CA TYR A 233 -2.12 -12.26 11.57
C TYR A 233 -3.24 -11.81 12.49
N ASN A 234 -3.87 -12.73 13.24
CA ASN A 234 -4.91 -12.39 14.19
C ASN A 234 -4.46 -11.37 15.22
N VAL A 235 -3.25 -11.52 15.80
CA VAL A 235 -2.73 -10.53 16.75
C VAL A 235 -2.55 -9.16 16.09
N LEU A 236 -1.99 -9.13 14.88
CA LEU A 236 -1.66 -7.88 14.18
C LEU A 236 -2.89 -7.09 13.73
N VAL A 237 -4.03 -7.76 13.47
CA VAL A 237 -5.27 -7.10 13.02
C VAL A 237 -6.25 -6.77 14.15
N ARG A 238 -5.94 -7.14 15.42
CA ARG A 238 -6.79 -6.83 16.59
C ARG A 238 -7.04 -5.34 16.79
N TYR A 239 -6.05 -4.51 16.46
CA TYR A 239 -6.03 -3.09 16.76
C TYR A 239 -5.82 -2.28 15.48
N PRO A 240 -6.76 -1.38 15.12
CA PRO A 240 -6.61 -0.51 13.95
C PRO A 240 -5.30 0.29 13.91
N ALA A 241 -4.73 0.64 15.08
CA ALA A 241 -3.46 1.36 15.17
C ALA A 241 -2.30 0.68 14.42
N VAL A 242 -2.28 -0.65 14.34
CA VAL A 242 -1.25 -1.40 13.61
C VAL A 242 -1.43 -1.23 12.10
N MET A 243 -2.67 -1.34 11.62
CA MET A 243 -3.01 -1.12 10.21
C MET A 243 -2.69 0.31 9.78
N ASP A 244 -3.05 1.29 10.62
CA ASP A 244 -2.74 2.70 10.41
C ASP A 244 -1.23 2.95 10.36
N ALA A 245 -0.45 2.30 11.22
CA ALA A 245 1.00 2.46 11.19
C ALA A 245 1.59 1.95 9.86
N TYR A 246 1.19 0.77 9.41
CA TYR A 246 1.67 0.21 8.14
C TYR A 246 1.17 0.99 6.92
N SER A 247 -0.07 1.48 6.93
CA SER A 247 -0.59 2.33 5.85
C SER A 247 0.16 3.66 5.74
N ASN A 248 0.65 4.17 6.87
CA ASN A 248 1.50 5.36 6.97
C ASN A 248 3.00 5.10 6.73
N GLY A 249 3.36 3.90 6.25
CA GLY A 249 4.72 3.56 5.82
C GLY A 249 5.64 3.04 6.92
N ASN A 250 5.11 2.56 8.05
CA ASN A 250 5.90 1.79 9.00
C ASN A 250 6.44 0.51 8.30
N THR A 251 7.68 0.13 8.59
CA THR A 251 8.37 -1.01 7.96
C THR A 251 8.78 -2.09 8.97
N LEU A 252 8.34 -1.98 10.22
CA LEU A 252 8.68 -2.94 11.27
C LEU A 252 8.25 -4.36 10.87
N PRO A 253 9.14 -5.36 10.99
CA PRO A 253 8.76 -6.76 10.77
C PRO A 253 7.56 -7.17 11.63
N PHE A 254 6.68 -8.01 11.08
CA PHE A 254 5.48 -8.50 11.75
C PHE A 254 5.75 -9.08 13.14
N LEU A 255 6.87 -9.79 13.33
CA LEU A 255 7.23 -10.34 14.63
C LEU A 255 7.49 -9.24 15.68
N LYS A 256 8.18 -8.16 15.29
CA LYS A 256 8.43 -7.02 16.19
C LYS A 256 7.13 -6.29 16.51
N MET A 257 6.28 -6.06 15.51
CA MET A 257 4.97 -5.43 15.70
C MET A 257 4.05 -6.29 16.60
N LYS A 258 4.04 -7.61 16.40
CA LYS A 258 3.31 -8.56 17.25
C LYS A 258 3.77 -8.45 18.71
N ASN A 259 5.09 -8.37 18.94
CA ASN A 259 5.63 -8.22 20.28
C ASN A 259 5.16 -6.91 20.94
N ILE A 260 5.16 -5.78 20.20
CA ILE A 260 4.61 -4.51 20.70
C ILE A 260 3.16 -4.70 21.16
N VAL A 261 2.31 -5.28 20.30
CA VAL A 261 0.88 -5.53 20.63
C VAL A 261 0.74 -6.37 21.90
N LEU A 262 1.44 -7.52 21.97
CA LEU A 262 1.33 -8.45 23.11
C LEU A 262 1.88 -7.86 24.40
N THR A 263 3.01 -7.14 24.34
CA THR A 263 3.61 -6.47 25.50
C THR A 263 2.68 -5.37 26.03
N THR A 264 2.08 -4.56 25.15
CA THR A 264 1.12 -3.53 25.56
C THR A 264 -0.13 -4.16 26.19
N GLU A 265 -0.68 -5.23 25.61
CA GLU A 265 -1.80 -5.97 26.20
C GLU A 265 -1.47 -6.52 27.60
N ALA A 266 -0.30 -7.16 27.75
CA ALA A 266 0.13 -7.74 29.01
C ALA A 266 0.34 -6.68 30.09
N ASN A 267 0.97 -5.56 29.74
CA ASN A 267 1.19 -4.43 30.65
C ASN A 267 -0.14 -3.81 31.10
N TYR A 268 -1.07 -3.61 30.16
CA TYR A 268 -2.40 -3.08 30.47
C TYR A 268 -3.17 -4.01 31.42
N LYS A 269 -3.17 -5.32 31.16
CA LYS A 269 -3.79 -6.34 32.03
C LYS A 269 -3.20 -6.32 33.44
N LYS A 270 -1.86 -6.29 33.55
CA LYS A 270 -1.16 -6.25 34.83
C LYS A 270 -1.49 -4.98 35.61
N LYS A 271 -1.46 -3.81 34.96
CA LYS A 271 -1.76 -2.51 35.59
C LYS A 271 -3.20 -2.41 36.11
N LYS A 272 -4.15 -3.09 35.46
CA LYS A 272 -5.58 -3.04 35.81
C LYS A 272 -6.07 -4.28 36.57
N GLY A 273 -5.22 -5.28 36.79
CA GLY A 273 -5.60 -6.52 37.47
C GLY A 273 -6.65 -7.35 36.71
N LEU A 274 -6.61 -7.34 35.37
CA LEU A 274 -7.66 -7.92 34.53
C LEU A 274 -7.25 -9.27 33.92
N ALA A 275 -8.11 -10.27 34.03
CA ALA A 275 -7.98 -11.54 33.30
C ALA A 275 -8.47 -11.43 31.85
N LEU A 276 -9.58 -10.72 31.63
CA LEU A 276 -10.24 -10.56 30.33
C LEU A 276 -10.35 -9.08 29.91
N LEU A 277 -10.24 -8.83 28.60
CA LEU A 277 -10.31 -7.48 28.02
C LEU A 277 -11.70 -7.21 27.45
N SER A 278 -12.36 -6.15 27.93
CA SER A 278 -13.60 -5.63 27.35
C SER A 278 -13.31 -4.77 26.11
N ASN A 279 -14.35 -4.38 25.37
CA ASN A 279 -14.22 -3.45 24.24
C ASN A 279 -13.66 -2.08 24.67
N VAL A 280 -13.97 -1.62 25.88
CA VAL A 280 -13.42 -0.37 26.43
C VAL A 280 -11.92 -0.50 26.65
N HIS A 281 -11.47 -1.64 27.20
CA HIS A 281 -10.05 -1.91 27.41
C HIS A 281 -9.29 -1.98 26.08
N LYS A 282 -9.88 -2.64 25.06
CA LYS A 282 -9.30 -2.72 23.72
C LYS A 282 -9.12 -1.34 23.07
N ARG A 283 -10.08 -0.42 23.26
CA ARG A 283 -9.95 0.97 22.77
C ARG A 283 -8.81 1.71 23.45
N ALA A 284 -8.64 1.55 24.77
CA ALA A 284 -7.53 2.14 25.51
C ALA A 284 -6.17 1.59 25.04
N ILE A 285 -6.06 0.27 24.89
CA ILE A 285 -4.86 -0.40 24.37
C ILE A 285 -4.55 0.09 22.94
N ASN A 286 -5.56 0.21 22.07
CA ASN A 286 -5.39 0.74 20.72
C ASN A 286 -4.79 2.17 20.74
N ALA A 287 -5.25 3.03 21.66
CA ALA A 287 -4.70 4.38 21.80
C ALA A 287 -3.24 4.35 22.29
N GLU A 288 -2.90 3.46 23.23
CA GLU A 288 -1.52 3.29 23.72
C GLU A 288 -0.59 2.77 22.61
N ILE A 289 -1.01 1.75 21.84
CA ILE A 289 -0.27 1.26 20.68
C ILE A 289 -0.10 2.37 19.65
N LYS A 290 -1.14 3.16 19.37
CA LYS A 290 -1.07 4.28 18.44
C LYS A 290 -0.02 5.31 18.89
N LEU A 291 0.01 5.67 20.17
CA LEU A 291 1.02 6.58 20.72
C LEU A 291 2.44 5.99 20.61
N LEU A 292 2.62 4.70 20.91
CA LEU A 292 3.92 4.03 20.78
C LEU A 292 4.42 4.02 19.32
N LEU A 293 3.54 3.71 18.37
CA LEU A 293 3.89 3.63 16.95
C LEU A 293 4.01 5.00 16.27
N GLN A 294 3.36 6.03 16.83
CA GLN A 294 3.55 7.44 16.46
C GLN A 294 4.76 8.07 17.17
N GLY A 295 5.23 7.46 18.27
CA GLY A 295 6.29 7.95 19.15
C GLY A 295 7.66 8.10 18.50
N ASP A 296 7.92 7.42 17.38
CA ASP A 296 9.12 7.66 16.56
C ASP A 296 9.06 8.96 15.73
N LYS A 297 7.91 9.66 15.71
CA LYS A 297 7.77 11.01 15.14
C LYS A 297 7.72 12.13 16.18
N LEU A 298 7.73 11.80 17.48
CA LEU A 298 7.74 12.79 18.57
C LEU A 298 8.94 12.67 19.52
N ALA A 299 9.89 11.78 19.26
CA ALA A 299 11.14 11.64 20.02
C ALA A 299 12.42 11.90 19.19
N LYS A 300 12.38 12.79 18.20
CA LYS A 300 13.59 13.45 17.68
C LYS A 300 13.83 14.77 18.41
N ASN A 301 14.11 14.69 19.69
CA ASN A 301 14.93 15.68 20.40
C ASN A 301 16.27 15.03 20.76
N THR A 302 16.96 14.45 19.77
CA THR A 302 18.42 14.54 19.76
C THR A 302 18.72 15.97 19.31
N GLY A 303 18.94 16.84 20.29
CA GLY A 303 19.15 18.26 20.08
C GLY A 303 20.37 18.53 19.21
N VAL A 304 20.18 18.60 17.90
CA VAL A 304 21.01 19.47 17.06
C VAL A 304 20.38 20.85 17.22
N LYS A 305 20.98 21.69 18.06
CA LYS A 305 20.56 23.09 18.14
C LYS A 305 20.73 23.68 16.73
N PRO A 306 19.69 24.30 16.14
CA PRO A 306 19.83 24.87 14.81
C PRO A 306 20.85 26.01 14.82
N TYR A 307 21.64 26.11 13.75
CA TYR A 307 22.39 27.32 13.46
C TYR A 307 21.40 28.43 13.09
N LYS A 308 21.51 29.59 13.74
CA LYS A 308 20.61 30.72 13.61
C LYS A 308 21.39 31.91 13.11
N ILE A 309 21.01 32.42 11.94
CA ILE A 309 21.40 33.76 11.49
C ILE A 309 20.40 34.73 12.13
N GLY A 310 20.90 35.74 12.84
CA GLY A 310 20.08 36.76 13.50
C GLY A 310 19.24 37.58 12.50
N ALA A 311 18.38 38.46 13.02
CA ALA A 311 17.57 39.35 12.18
C ALA A 311 18.45 40.45 11.59
N ILE A 312 18.62 40.45 10.26
CA ILE A 312 19.38 41.47 9.52
C ILE A 312 18.46 42.64 9.19
N LYS A 313 18.78 43.83 9.69
CA LYS A 313 17.92 45.02 9.53
C LYS A 313 18.19 45.83 8.25
N SER A 314 19.36 45.66 7.63
CA SER A 314 19.79 46.45 6.46
C SER A 314 20.11 45.57 5.24
N PRO A 315 19.59 45.90 4.04
CA PRO A 315 19.96 45.23 2.79
C PRO A 315 21.46 45.31 2.46
N GLN A 316 22.16 46.35 2.93
CA GLN A 316 23.60 46.52 2.71
C GLN A 316 24.41 45.53 3.56
N VAL A 317 24.00 45.30 4.81
CA VAL A 317 24.57 44.28 5.71
C VAL A 317 24.38 42.89 5.13
N LEU A 318 23.18 42.59 4.61
CA LEU A 318 22.92 41.32 3.93
C LEU A 318 23.82 41.13 2.70
N LYS A 319 24.00 42.17 1.88
CA LYS A 319 24.89 42.12 0.72
C LYS A 319 26.34 41.85 1.13
N GLN A 320 26.85 42.53 2.16
CA GLN A 320 28.20 42.35 2.65
C GLN A 320 28.41 40.94 3.24
N LEU A 321 27.46 40.45 4.05
CA LEU A 321 27.51 39.09 4.60
C LEU A 321 27.63 38.01 3.51
N LEU A 322 26.98 38.21 2.37
CA LEU A 322 26.96 37.25 1.26
C LEU A 322 28.13 37.39 0.28
N THR A 323 28.89 38.49 0.34
CA THR A 323 29.92 38.80 -0.68
C THR A 323 31.31 39.03 -0.11
N ALA A 324 31.44 39.30 1.18
CA ALA A 324 32.73 39.42 1.86
C ALA A 324 33.20 38.06 2.40
N ASN A 325 34.52 37.86 2.44
CA ASN A 325 35.09 36.74 3.18
C ASN A 325 35.03 37.03 4.68
N VAL A 326 34.03 36.50 5.37
CA VAL A 326 33.78 36.79 6.79
C VAL A 326 34.90 36.31 7.73
N THR A 327 35.72 35.36 7.29
CA THR A 327 36.85 34.85 8.10
C THR A 327 38.05 35.78 8.11
N GLU A 328 38.10 36.75 7.20
CA GLU A 328 39.17 37.75 7.10
C GLU A 328 38.80 39.09 7.75
N LEU A 329 37.56 39.22 8.24
CA LEU A 329 37.08 40.42 8.91
C LEU A 329 37.50 40.43 10.38
N ASP A 330 37.97 41.59 10.86
CA ASP A 330 38.32 41.83 12.27
C ASP A 330 37.07 41.93 13.15
N THR A 331 36.40 40.79 13.29
CA THR A 331 35.12 40.61 14.00
C THR A 331 35.32 40.17 15.45
N GLY A 332 36.57 39.97 15.87
CA GLY A 332 36.92 39.41 17.18
C GLY A 332 36.63 37.90 17.32
N VAL A 333 36.32 37.22 16.21
CA VAL A 333 36.15 35.75 16.17
C VAL A 333 37.48 35.09 15.83
N ASP A 334 37.91 34.15 16.67
CA ASP A 334 39.02 33.26 16.35
C ASP A 334 38.53 32.07 15.51
N TRP A 335 38.70 32.18 14.20
CA TRP A 335 38.22 31.18 13.24
C TRP A 335 39.04 29.88 13.25
N GLU A 336 40.28 29.90 13.77
CA GLU A 336 41.15 28.73 13.81
C GLU A 336 40.81 27.79 14.97
N SER A 337 40.27 28.32 16.07
CA SER A 337 39.88 27.56 17.26
C SER A 337 38.37 27.28 17.39
N LEU A 338 37.56 27.76 16.44
CA LEU A 338 36.11 27.59 16.46
C LEU A 338 35.71 26.12 16.29
N ASP A 339 34.96 25.58 17.26
CA ASP A 339 34.34 24.26 17.14
C ASP A 339 33.10 24.32 16.24
N TRP A 340 33.26 23.89 14.99
CA TRP A 340 32.19 23.86 13.98
C TRP A 340 31.08 22.85 14.28
N GLU A 341 31.29 21.90 15.19
CA GLU A 341 30.26 20.95 15.63
C GLU A 341 29.45 21.51 16.82
N SER A 342 29.91 22.61 17.43
CA SER A 342 29.22 23.31 18.51
C SER A 342 28.29 24.41 17.97
N ALA A 343 27.01 24.09 17.89
CA ALA A 343 25.97 25.06 17.52
C ALA A 343 25.85 26.26 18.47
N SER A 344 26.43 26.21 19.68
CA SER A 344 26.53 27.39 20.54
C SER A 344 27.59 28.35 20.02
N ASP A 345 28.76 27.82 19.71
CA ASP A 345 29.96 28.61 19.38
C ASP A 345 29.81 29.22 18.00
N VAL A 346 29.30 28.45 17.03
CA VAL A 346 29.00 28.96 15.69
C VAL A 346 27.93 30.07 15.73
N ASN A 347 26.89 29.92 16.56
CA ASN A 347 25.85 30.95 16.69
C ASN A 347 26.37 32.23 17.36
N GLN A 348 27.30 32.10 18.31
CA GLN A 348 27.95 33.24 18.94
C GLN A 348 28.87 33.95 17.94
N ALA A 349 29.67 33.21 17.17
CA ALA A 349 30.50 33.76 16.10
C ALA A 349 29.66 34.50 15.04
N LEU A 350 28.56 33.89 14.57
CA LEU A 350 27.64 34.54 13.63
C LEU A 350 27.02 35.83 14.19
N SER A 351 26.71 35.86 15.50
CA SER A 351 26.17 37.05 16.15
C SER A 351 27.20 38.19 16.17
N LEU A 352 28.47 37.88 16.44
CA LEU A 352 29.56 38.86 16.43
C LEU A 352 29.81 39.43 15.02
N VAL A 353 29.81 38.57 14.00
CA VAL A 353 29.94 39.01 12.60
C VAL A 353 28.78 39.95 12.23
N LEU A 354 27.54 39.60 12.60
CA LEU A 354 26.39 40.45 12.30
C LEU A 354 26.47 41.80 13.01
N SER A 355 26.82 41.83 14.29
CA SER A 355 26.99 43.09 15.03
C SER A 355 28.10 43.98 14.46
N TYR A 356 29.19 43.37 13.97
CA TYR A 356 30.27 44.11 13.31
C TYR A 356 29.85 44.70 11.96
N LEU A 357 29.10 43.95 11.16
CA LEU A 357 28.60 44.46 9.88
C LEU A 357 27.52 45.53 10.07
N GLU A 358 26.69 45.41 11.10
CA GLU A 358 25.71 46.45 11.46
C GLU A 358 26.40 47.74 11.93
N SER A 359 27.46 47.66 12.73
CA SER A 359 28.20 48.86 13.19
C SER A 359 28.99 49.58 12.09
N LYS A 360 29.23 48.92 10.95
CA LYS A 360 29.83 49.52 9.75
C LYS A 360 28.82 50.06 8.73
N ALA A 361 27.54 49.71 8.89
CA ALA A 361 26.45 50.11 8.00
C ALA A 361 25.64 51.29 8.54
N GLU A 362 25.81 51.65 9.82
CA GLU A 362 25.52 52.98 10.38
C GLU A 362 26.64 53.97 10.02
#